data_AF-A0A519Z522-F1
#
_entry.id   AF-A0A519Z522-F1
#
_cell.length_a   1.000
_cell.length_b   1.000
_cell.length_c   1.000
_cell.angle_alpha   90.00
_cell.angle_beta   90.00
_cell.angle_gamma   90.00
#
_symmetry.space_group_name_H-M   'P 1'
#
loop_
_entity.id
_entity.type
_entity.pdbx_description
1 polymer ?
#
loop_
_entity_poly.entity_id
_entity_poly.type
_entity_poly.pdbx_seq_one_letter_code
_entity_poly.pdbx_strand_id
1 'polypeptide(L)'
;MFARIKPDAKAVEPILKAQLLISTILMTIAGFFLTNWAMVETFEINGQTITRTGVLISLIIGLWAGLGIGYITEYFTSHSYRPVREVAEASQSGPATNIIYGLALGYKSAVVPVLITAITIFVAWSVAGMYGIAISALGMLST
;
A
#
# COMPACT_ATOMS: atom_id res chain seq x y z
N MET A 1 -12.25 15.44 -0.40
CA MET A 1 -12.94 16.64 0.14
C MET A 1 -12.24 17.26 1.37
N PHE A 2 -11.21 16.62 1.98
CA PHE A 2 -10.57 17.13 3.22
C PHE A 2 -9.27 17.95 3.04
N ALA A 3 -8.60 17.92 1.89
CA ALA A 3 -7.38 18.72 1.66
C ALA A 3 -7.69 20.02 0.89
N ARG A 4 -7.89 21.13 1.60
CA ARG A 4 -7.77 22.48 1.01
C ARG A 4 -6.30 22.88 1.04
N ILE A 5 -5.67 22.93 -0.14
CA ILE A 5 -4.26 23.27 -0.32
C ILE A 5 -4.07 24.77 -0.03
N LYS A 6 -3.27 25.12 1.00
CA LYS A 6 -2.60 26.42 1.04
C LYS A 6 -1.39 26.37 0.10
N PRO A 7 -1.06 27.45 -0.64
CA PRO A 7 0.01 27.46 -1.63
C PRO A 7 1.39 27.50 -0.97
N ASP A 8 1.75 26.43 -0.26
CA ASP A 8 3.08 26.24 0.30
C ASP A 8 3.60 24.85 -0.13
N ALA A 9 4.62 24.85 -0.99
CA ALA A 9 5.11 23.65 -1.69
C ALA A 9 5.68 22.60 -0.72
N LYS A 10 6.19 23.02 0.45
CA LYS A 10 6.74 22.09 1.46
C LYS A 10 5.65 21.38 2.28
N ALA A 11 4.43 21.91 2.29
CA ALA A 11 3.32 21.36 3.07
C ALA A 11 2.53 20.27 2.31
N VAL A 12 2.76 20.10 1.01
CA VAL A 12 1.93 19.22 0.17
C VAL A 12 2.16 17.72 0.45
N GLU A 13 3.43 17.29 0.56
CA GLU A 13 3.80 15.89 0.88
C GLU A 13 3.16 15.38 2.19
N PRO A 14 3.29 16.07 3.35
CA PRO A 14 2.70 15.59 4.59
C PRO A 14 1.16 15.63 4.59
N ILE A 15 0.53 16.54 3.85
CA ILE A 15 -0.93 16.59 3.71
C ILE A 15 -1.44 15.37 2.94
N LEU A 16 -0.75 14.98 1.86
CA LEU A 16 -1.08 13.78 1.10
C LEU A 16 -0.91 12.51 1.93
N LYS A 17 0.17 12.41 2.71
CA LYS A 17 0.37 11.31 3.68
C LYS A 17 -0.74 11.22 4.70
N ALA A 18 -1.06 12.35 5.32
CA ALA A 18 -2.14 12.41 6.31
C ALA A 18 -3.47 11.99 5.67
N GLN A 19 -3.74 12.41 4.43
CA GLN A 19 -4.95 12.00 3.72
C GLN A 19 -4.98 10.48 3.49
N LEU A 20 -3.89 9.88 3.00
CA LEU A 20 -3.77 8.43 2.80
C LEU A 20 -3.94 7.66 4.11
N LEU A 21 -3.34 8.14 5.20
CA LEU A 21 -3.46 7.51 6.50
C LEU A 21 -4.87 7.65 7.08
N ILE A 22 -5.50 8.82 6.92
CA ILE A 22 -6.88 9.06 7.33
C ILE A 22 -7.84 8.18 6.54
N SER A 23 -7.72 8.08 5.21
CA SER A 23 -8.59 7.22 4.39
C SER A 23 -8.40 5.75 4.76
N THR A 24 -7.17 5.31 5.01
CA THR A 24 -6.84 3.94 5.45
C THR A 24 -7.51 3.60 6.79
N ILE A 25 -7.41 4.47 7.80
CA ILE A 25 -8.03 4.25 9.11
C ILE A 25 -9.56 4.25 9.00
N LEU A 26 -10.11 5.23 8.28
CA LEU A 26 -11.55 5.37 8.13
C LEU A 26 -12.15 4.17 7.38
N MET A 27 -11.45 3.67 6.36
CA MET A 27 -11.86 2.49 5.60
C MET A 27 -11.67 1.18 6.38
N THR A 28 -10.70 1.10 7.29
CA THR A 28 -10.58 -0.04 8.22
C THR A 28 -11.81 -0.12 9.14
N ILE A 29 -12.24 1.02 9.70
CA ILE A 29 -13.43 1.09 10.56
C ILE A 29 -14.69 0.77 9.74
N ALA A 30 -14.84 1.37 8.57
CA ALA A 30 -15.97 1.10 7.68
C ALA A 30 -16.02 -0.38 7.25
N GLY A 31 -14.88 -0.98 6.92
CA GLY A 31 -14.76 -2.39 6.58
C GLY A 31 -15.23 -3.31 7.71
N PHE A 32 -14.86 -3.00 8.97
CA PHE A 32 -15.32 -3.77 10.13
C PHE A 32 -16.84 -3.73 10.32
N PHE A 33 -17.46 -2.55 10.19
CA PHE A 33 -18.92 -2.42 10.29
C PHE A 33 -19.63 -3.07 9.10
N LEU A 34 -19.12 -2.87 7.88
CA LEU A 34 -19.73 -3.39 6.65
C LEU A 34 -19.67 -4.91 6.62
N THR A 35 -18.54 -5.53 6.97
CA THR A 35 -18.41 -7.00 6.99
C THR A 35 -19.30 -7.62 8.08
N ASN A 36 -19.51 -6.95 9.22
CA ASN A 36 -20.43 -7.43 10.24
C ASN A 36 -21.91 -7.29 9.86
N TRP A 37 -22.26 -6.29 9.06
CA TRP A 37 -23.64 -6.06 8.62
C TRP A 37 -24.02 -6.85 7.36
N ALA A 38 -23.11 -6.99 6.40
CA ALA A 38 -23.40 -7.54 5.07
C ALA A 38 -23.11 -9.04 4.92
N MET A 39 -22.27 -9.66 5.75
CA MET A 39 -21.88 -11.08 5.60
C MET A 39 -22.48 -12.00 6.65
N VAL A 40 -22.82 -13.22 6.24
CA VAL A 40 -23.14 -14.37 7.12
C VAL A 40 -21.86 -14.91 7.77
N GLU A 41 -21.96 -15.59 8.93
CA GLU A 41 -20.80 -16.05 9.72
C GLU A 41 -19.85 -16.98 8.95
N THR A 42 -20.39 -17.87 8.13
CA THR A 42 -19.63 -18.81 7.30
C THR A 42 -20.29 -18.98 5.93
N PHE A 43 -19.48 -19.05 4.89
CA PHE A 43 -19.93 -19.29 3.52
C PHE A 43 -18.99 -20.29 2.85
N GLU A 44 -19.56 -21.25 2.12
CA GLU A 44 -18.78 -22.21 1.34
C GLU A 44 -18.63 -21.71 -0.09
N ILE A 45 -17.39 -21.53 -0.53
CA ILE A 45 -17.07 -21.30 -1.94
C ILE A 45 -16.21 -22.46 -2.39
N ASN A 46 -16.71 -23.23 -3.36
CA ASN A 46 -15.95 -24.30 -4.01
C ASN A 46 -15.39 -25.36 -3.03
N GLY A 47 -16.19 -25.72 -2.02
CA GLY A 47 -15.82 -26.70 -0.98
C GLY A 47 -14.88 -26.17 0.11
N GLN A 48 -14.57 -24.87 0.13
CA GLN A 48 -13.82 -24.23 1.22
C GLN A 48 -14.76 -23.38 2.08
N THR A 49 -14.79 -23.68 3.38
CA THR A 49 -15.50 -22.88 4.39
C THR A 49 -14.72 -21.61 4.69
N ILE A 50 -15.21 -20.48 4.21
CA ILE A 50 -14.62 -19.18 4.50
C ILE A 50 -15.40 -18.53 5.63
N THR A 51 -14.68 -18.03 6.62
CA THR A 51 -15.26 -17.37 7.81
C THR A 51 -15.29 -15.86 7.62
N ARG A 52 -16.29 -15.18 8.18
CA ARG A 52 -16.40 -13.71 8.20
C ARG A 52 -15.09 -13.04 8.64
N THR A 53 -14.50 -13.50 9.73
CA THR A 53 -13.23 -12.99 10.27
C THR A 53 -12.10 -13.12 9.26
N GLY A 54 -12.13 -14.15 8.43
CA GLY A 54 -11.09 -14.37 7.45
C GLY A 54 -11.14 -13.38 6.27
N VAL A 55 -12.34 -13.01 5.86
CA VAL A 55 -12.55 -11.96 4.86
C VAL A 55 -12.13 -10.60 5.41
N LEU A 56 -12.46 -10.31 6.66
CA LEU A 56 -12.04 -9.08 7.34
C LEU A 56 -10.51 -8.98 7.39
N ILE A 57 -9.83 -10.03 7.81
CA ILE A 57 -8.35 -10.06 7.87
C ILE A 57 -7.76 -9.86 6.48
N SER A 58 -8.33 -10.51 5.45
CA SER A 58 -7.89 -10.37 4.05
C SER A 58 -8.06 -8.94 3.52
N LEU A 59 -9.16 -8.27 3.88
CA LEU A 59 -9.41 -6.87 3.50
C LEU A 59 -8.41 -5.93 4.20
N ILE A 60 -8.21 -6.12 5.51
CA ILE A 60 -7.31 -5.29 6.31
C ILE A 60 -5.86 -5.46 5.84
N ILE A 61 -5.38 -6.69 5.63
CA ILE A 61 -4.00 -6.92 5.19
C ILE A 61 -3.73 -6.28 3.83
N GLY A 62 -4.67 -6.36 2.89
CA GLY A 62 -4.55 -5.71 1.58
C GLY A 62 -4.49 -4.18 1.66
N LEU A 63 -5.31 -3.60 2.52
CA LEU A 63 -5.36 -2.16 2.76
C LEU A 63 -4.06 -1.64 3.41
N TRP A 64 -3.55 -2.32 4.43
CA TRP A 64 -2.26 -1.96 5.05
C TRP A 64 -1.07 -2.22 4.13
N ALA A 65 -1.12 -3.26 3.30
CA ALA A 65 -0.12 -3.51 2.28
C ALA A 65 -0.06 -2.38 1.24
N GLY A 66 -1.21 -1.89 0.79
CA GLY A 66 -1.30 -0.73 -0.10
C GLY A 66 -0.68 0.53 0.50
N LEU A 67 -1.02 0.83 1.76
CA LEU A 67 -0.41 1.95 2.47
C LEU A 67 1.12 1.80 2.59
N GLY A 68 1.59 0.59 2.94
CA GLY A 68 3.02 0.27 3.03
C GLY A 68 3.76 0.47 1.70
N ILE A 69 3.19 0.00 0.59
CA ILE A 69 3.75 0.20 -0.75
C ILE A 69 3.79 1.71 -1.09
N GLY A 70 2.76 2.47 -0.73
CA GLY A 70 2.73 3.92 -0.91
C GLY A 70 3.89 4.63 -0.20
N TYR A 71 4.10 4.35 1.08
CA TYR A 71 5.20 4.95 1.86
C TYR A 71 6.58 4.59 1.32
N ILE A 72 6.77 3.34 0.91
CA ILE A 72 8.04 2.91 0.32
C ILE A 72 8.28 3.58 -1.02
N THR A 73 7.26 3.65 -1.87
CA THR A 73 7.35 4.33 -3.17
C THR A 73 7.74 5.79 -2.96
N GLU A 74 7.14 6.46 -1.98
CA GLU A 74 7.49 7.84 -1.67
C GLU A 74 8.93 7.98 -1.14
N TYR A 75 9.38 7.08 -0.26
CA TYR A 75 10.76 7.09 0.23
C TYR A 75 11.79 7.02 -0.90
N PHE A 76 11.50 6.26 -1.96
CA PHE A 76 12.38 6.12 -3.13
C PHE A 76 12.18 7.19 -4.21
N THR A 77 11.15 8.03 -4.12
CA THR A 77 10.80 9.02 -5.17
C THR A 77 10.79 10.48 -4.71
N SER A 78 10.60 10.77 -3.42
CA SER A 78 10.63 12.14 -2.91
C SER A 78 12.05 12.67 -2.70
N HIS A 79 12.27 13.91 -3.13
CA HIS A 79 13.53 14.66 -2.97
C HIS A 79 13.90 14.94 -1.51
N SER A 80 12.94 14.78 -0.60
CA SER A 80 13.14 14.90 0.85
C SER A 80 14.02 13.77 1.40
N TYR A 81 14.07 12.62 0.72
CA TYR A 81 14.76 11.43 1.19
C TYR A 81 16.16 11.25 0.57
N ARG A 82 17.02 10.57 1.34
CA ARG A 82 18.40 10.26 1.01
C ARG A 82 18.59 9.57 -0.36
N PRO A 83 17.85 8.51 -0.74
CA PRO A 83 18.05 7.83 -2.03
C PRO A 83 17.94 8.77 -3.25
N VAL A 84 17.00 9.71 -3.24
CA VAL A 84 16.81 10.65 -4.35
C VAL A 84 17.88 11.75 -4.34
N ARG A 85 18.35 12.16 -3.16
CA ARG A 85 19.45 13.11 -3.02
C ARG A 85 20.78 12.53 -3.51
N GLU A 86 21.05 11.25 -3.25
CA GLU A 86 22.23 10.55 -3.77
C GLU A 86 22.24 10.53 -5.31
N VAL A 87 21.09 10.33 -5.96
CA VAL A 87 20.97 10.44 -7.43
C VAL A 87 21.21 11.87 -7.92
N ALA A 88 20.69 12.87 -7.21
CA ALA A 88 20.93 14.29 -7.54
C ALA A 88 22.41 14.67 -7.40
N GLU A 89 23.10 14.19 -6.38
CA GLU A 89 24.54 14.38 -6.20
C GLU A 89 25.35 13.68 -7.30
N ALA A 90 24.94 12.48 -7.71
CA ALA A 90 25.55 11.73 -8.82
C ALA A 90 25.47 12.47 -10.17
N SER A 91 24.56 13.44 -10.31
CA SER A 91 24.48 14.31 -11.49
C SER A 91 25.67 15.25 -11.63
N GLN A 92 26.41 15.54 -10.54
CA GLN A 92 27.63 16.36 -10.60
C GLN A 92 28.78 15.64 -11.32
N SER A 93 28.76 14.30 -11.33
CA SER A 93 29.77 13.46 -12.00
C SER A 93 29.47 13.24 -13.50
N GLY A 94 28.31 13.68 -13.99
CA GLY A 94 27.91 13.60 -15.39
C GLY A 94 26.55 12.90 -15.62
N PRO A 95 26.02 12.98 -16.86
CA PRO A 95 24.71 12.39 -17.18
C PRO A 95 24.72 10.86 -17.14
N ALA A 96 25.85 10.23 -17.49
CA ALA A 96 25.97 8.77 -17.48
C ALA A 96 25.87 8.19 -16.07
N THR A 97 26.52 8.81 -15.07
CA THR A 97 26.45 8.38 -13.67
C THR A 97 25.05 8.55 -13.11
N ASN A 98 24.36 9.64 -13.44
CA ASN A 98 22.97 9.84 -13.04
C ASN A 98 22.04 8.72 -13.55
N ILE A 99 22.18 8.30 -14.81
CA ILE A 99 21.38 7.20 -15.38
C ILE A 99 21.67 5.88 -14.65
N ILE A 100 22.95 5.56 -14.40
CA ILE A 100 23.34 4.33 -13.71
C ILE A 100 22.79 4.29 -12.28
N TYR A 101 22.94 5.39 -11.52
CA TYR A 101 22.40 5.49 -10.16
C TYR A 101 20.87 5.44 -10.14
N GLY A 102 20.19 6.09 -11.08
CA GLY A 102 18.74 6.03 -11.20
C GLY A 102 18.22 4.62 -11.48
N LEU A 103 18.85 3.88 -12.40
CA LEU A 103 18.50 2.49 -12.69
C LEU A 103 18.78 1.58 -11.49
N ALA A 104 19.94 1.74 -10.83
CA ALA A 104 20.28 0.99 -9.63
C ALA A 104 19.27 1.24 -8.49
N LEU A 105 18.82 2.50 -8.33
CA LEU A 105 17.81 2.85 -7.34
C LEU A 105 16.45 2.19 -7.66
N GLY A 106 16.05 2.17 -8.93
CA GLY A 106 14.83 1.50 -9.38
C GLY A 106 14.85 -0.01 -9.11
N TYR A 107 15.97 -0.69 -9.36
CA TYR A 107 16.09 -2.10 -9.03
C TYR A 107 16.04 -2.36 -7.51
N LYS A 108 16.61 -1.46 -6.71
CA LYS A 108 16.57 -1.56 -5.25
C LYS A 108 15.17 -1.31 -4.69
N SER A 109 14.41 -0.36 -5.25
CA SER A 109 13.10 0.02 -4.74
C SER A 109 12.04 -1.08 -4.92
N ALA A 110 12.16 -1.93 -5.94
CA ALA A 110 11.20 -3.00 -6.22
C ALA A 110 11.21 -4.15 -5.19
N VAL A 111 12.31 -4.35 -4.47
CA VAL A 111 12.46 -5.48 -3.53
C VAL A 111 11.43 -5.42 -2.40
N VAL A 112 11.24 -4.25 -1.80
CA VAL A 112 10.35 -4.10 -0.64
C VAL A 112 8.86 -4.26 -1.01
N PRO A 113 8.33 -3.61 -2.07
CA PRO A 113 6.96 -3.83 -2.53
C PRO A 113 6.66 -5.29 -2.90
N VAL A 114 7.62 -6.00 -3.51
CA VAL A 114 7.45 -7.42 -3.85
C VAL A 114 7.33 -8.27 -2.58
N LEU A 115 8.16 -8.01 -1.56
CA LEU A 115 8.07 -8.72 -0.28
C LEU A 115 6.74 -8.46 0.44
N ILE A 116 6.28 -7.20 0.49
CA ILE A 116 4.97 -6.84 1.06
C ILE A 116 3.85 -7.59 0.34
N THR A 117 3.89 -7.61 -1.00
CA THR A 117 2.89 -8.31 -1.83
C THR A 117 2.90 -9.82 -1.58
N ALA A 118 4.08 -10.43 -1.47
CA ALA A 118 4.21 -11.86 -1.20
C ALA A 118 3.61 -12.25 0.16
N ILE A 119 3.89 -11.47 1.21
CA ILE A 119 3.32 -11.68 2.55
C ILE A 119 1.79 -11.51 2.51
N THR A 120 1.31 -10.50 1.81
CA THR A 120 -0.13 -10.21 1.66
C THR A 120 -0.86 -11.38 1.00
N ILE A 121 -0.31 -11.92 -0.10
CA ILE A 121 -0.86 -13.08 -0.81
C ILE A 121 -0.86 -14.31 0.11
N PHE A 122 0.23 -14.55 0.84
CA PHE A 122 0.34 -15.69 1.74
C PHE A 122 -0.72 -15.65 2.85
N VAL A 123 -0.88 -14.51 3.51
CA VAL A 123 -1.88 -14.31 4.57
C VAL A 123 -3.29 -14.45 3.99
N ALA A 124 -3.59 -13.76 2.88
CA ALA A 124 -4.91 -13.79 2.25
C ALA A 124 -5.32 -15.20 1.80
N TRP A 125 -4.38 -15.96 1.23
CA TRP A 125 -4.60 -17.35 0.84
C TRP A 125 -4.86 -18.25 2.06
N SER A 126 -4.06 -18.12 3.12
CA SER A 126 -4.19 -18.98 4.31
C SER A 126 -5.53 -18.83 5.04
N VAL A 127 -6.19 -17.69 4.86
CA VAL A 127 -7.36 -17.31 5.64
C VAL A 127 -8.66 -17.45 4.85
N ALA A 128 -8.66 -17.16 3.55
CA ALA A 128 -9.86 -17.19 2.71
C ALA A 128 -9.60 -17.67 1.26
N GLY A 129 -8.46 -18.34 1.01
CA GLY A 129 -8.10 -18.90 -0.29
C GLY A 129 -8.07 -17.85 -1.41
N MET A 130 -8.54 -18.23 -2.60
CA MET A 130 -8.62 -17.32 -3.76
C MET A 130 -9.55 -16.14 -3.52
N TYR A 131 -10.63 -16.34 -2.75
CA TYR A 131 -11.55 -15.25 -2.41
C TYR A 131 -10.86 -14.22 -1.51
N GLY A 132 -10.05 -14.69 -0.55
CA GLY A 132 -9.20 -13.84 0.29
C GLY A 132 -8.25 -12.97 -0.52
N ILE A 133 -7.57 -13.55 -1.52
CA ILE A 133 -6.68 -12.78 -2.41
C ILE A 133 -7.46 -11.71 -3.18
N ALA A 134 -8.63 -12.05 -3.72
CA ALA A 134 -9.47 -11.09 -4.45
C ALA A 134 -9.95 -9.94 -3.56
N ILE A 135 -10.39 -10.25 -2.34
CA ILE A 135 -10.81 -9.25 -1.35
C ILE A 135 -9.63 -8.39 -0.88
N SER A 136 -8.46 -8.99 -0.71
CA SER A 136 -7.24 -8.25 -0.38
C SER A 136 -6.84 -7.28 -1.49
N ALA A 137 -6.99 -7.67 -2.76
CA ALA A 137 -6.76 -6.78 -3.90
C ALA A 137 -7.77 -5.61 -3.92
N LEU A 138 -9.04 -5.87 -3.61
CA LEU A 138 -10.05 -4.82 -3.46
C LEU A 138 -9.74 -3.89 -2.28
N GLY A 139 -9.30 -4.44 -1.14
CA GLY A 139 -8.88 -3.68 0.04
C GLY A 139 -7.74 -2.70 -0.26
N MET A 140 -6.78 -3.11 -1.09
CA MET A 140 -5.66 -2.28 -1.53
C MET A 140 -6.08 -1.06 -2.37
N LEU A 141 -7.23 -1.14 -3.07
CA LEU A 141 -7.75 -0.08 -3.95
C LEU A 141 -8.93 0.71 -3.34
N SER A 142 -9.32 0.38 -2.11
CA SER A 142 -10.56 0.87 -1.50
C SER A 142 -10.48 2.30 -0.93
N THR A 143 -9.27 2.84 -0.79
CA THR A 143 -8.93 4.09 -0.10
C THR A 143 -8.44 5.16 -1.06
#